data_AF-A0A962TPU9-F1
#
_entry.id   AF-A0A962TPU9-F1
#
_cell.length_a   1.000
_cell.length_b   1.000
_cell.length_c   1.000
_cell.angle_alpha   90.00
_cell.angle_beta   90.00
_cell.angle_gamma   90.00
#
_symmetry.space_group_name_H-M   'P 1'
#
loop_
_entity.id
_entity.type
_entity.pdbx_description
1 polymer ?
#
loop_
_entity_poly.entity_id
_entity_poly.type
_entity_poly.pdbx_seq_one_letter_code
_entity_poly.pdbx_strand_id
1 'polypeptide(L)'
;MSRQSPSDYMRQYHDLSVRAFGPTGLPMAGTVHVTRYQAAAPLERDRLIAAVKTVLKIKHTPSLHSNYDWFAFAPGDPIQTGEPFYWQSIRRAFGFKGSPSEMHEVLRLACRLGRIGTGKDVAGQPAAAMSMAAYAKQFFSLDCNGFVGNYWGLSPEVHQSNWAVITSKTEARVLKNTAGGGYWNGWGMAAVKTLDYIPLTPRMAASEARSGDVLIVHKDGVSWSHIALVDHVSWVDKDQVNWRVVEYGEGTSEKSFNTAADNHIKPFRTIKLVQGPNKKLGVGYKDGNKFKYLFAAPDSQFPPATIGRCGVAAI
;
A
#
# COMPACT_ATOMS: atom_id res chain seq x y z
N MET A 1 19.80 -3.97 12.23
CA MET A 1 19.61 -4.36 10.81
C MET A 1 19.31 -3.09 10.02
N SER A 2 19.99 -2.84 8.89
CA SER A 2 19.66 -1.72 8.01
C SER A 2 18.31 -1.95 7.33
N ARG A 3 17.44 -0.93 7.29
CA ARG A 3 16.16 -1.02 6.58
C ARG A 3 16.43 -1.11 5.07
N GLN A 4 15.64 -1.90 4.36
CA GLN A 4 15.66 -1.96 2.89
C GLN A 4 15.46 -0.56 2.29
N SER A 5 16.09 -0.27 1.14
CA SER A 5 15.90 1.00 0.43
C SER A 5 14.45 1.13 -0.10
N PRO A 6 13.90 2.34 -0.24
CA PRO A 6 12.59 2.53 -0.86
C PRO A 6 12.46 1.92 -2.26
N SER A 7 13.53 2.00 -3.07
CA SER A 7 13.52 1.44 -4.43
C SER A 7 13.50 -0.09 -4.43
N ASP A 8 14.26 -0.75 -3.55
CA ASP A 8 14.22 -2.21 -3.46
C ASP A 8 12.88 -2.73 -2.95
N TYR A 9 12.27 -2.01 -1.99
CA TYR A 9 10.94 -2.35 -1.49
C TYR A 9 9.87 -2.21 -2.59
N MET A 10 9.95 -1.16 -3.41
CA MET A 10 9.06 -0.99 -4.55
C MET A 10 9.19 -2.13 -5.58
N ARG A 11 10.40 -2.59 -5.87
CA ARG A 11 10.60 -3.74 -6.78
C ARG A 11 9.92 -5.01 -6.26
N GLN A 12 9.96 -5.26 -4.95
CA GLN A 12 9.27 -6.41 -4.35
C GLN A 12 7.75 -6.33 -4.50
N TYR A 13 7.16 -5.14 -4.51
CA TYR A 13 5.74 -4.98 -4.81
C TYR A 13 5.38 -5.37 -6.24
N HIS A 14 6.26 -5.03 -7.17
CA HIS A 14 6.04 -5.32 -8.57
C HIS A 14 6.23 -6.80 -8.85
N ASP A 15 7.34 -7.40 -8.41
CA ASP A 15 7.71 -8.78 -8.75
C ASP A 15 7.35 -9.77 -7.64
N LEU A 16 6.07 -10.19 -7.62
CA LEU A 16 5.57 -11.16 -6.65
C LEU A 16 5.66 -12.57 -7.23
N SER A 17 6.44 -13.45 -6.59
CA SER A 17 6.38 -14.88 -6.89
C SER A 17 5.23 -15.51 -6.10
N VAL A 18 4.34 -16.23 -6.79
CA VAL A 18 3.15 -16.84 -6.18
C VAL A 18 3.11 -18.32 -6.51
N ARG A 19 2.89 -19.14 -5.49
CA ARG A 19 2.52 -20.56 -5.62
C ARG A 19 1.17 -20.78 -4.96
N ALA A 20 0.25 -21.37 -5.70
CA ALA A 20 -1.13 -21.60 -5.28
C ALA A 20 -1.61 -22.96 -5.76
N PHE A 21 -2.82 -23.34 -5.35
CA PHE A 21 -3.51 -24.51 -5.84
C PHE A 21 -4.87 -24.09 -6.40
N GLY A 22 -5.25 -24.67 -7.53
CA GLY A 22 -6.56 -24.46 -8.15
C GLY A 22 -7.69 -25.16 -7.39
N PRO A 23 -8.94 -25.05 -7.87
CA PRO A 23 -10.10 -25.64 -7.21
C PRO A 23 -10.04 -27.17 -7.12
N THR A 24 -9.32 -27.82 -8.03
CA THR A 24 -9.08 -29.27 -8.07
C THR A 24 -7.85 -29.72 -7.26
N GLY A 25 -7.14 -28.78 -6.63
CA GLY A 25 -5.88 -29.07 -5.93
C GLY A 25 -4.66 -29.18 -6.85
N LEU A 26 -4.79 -28.89 -8.15
CA LEU A 26 -3.64 -28.84 -9.05
C LEU A 26 -2.79 -27.58 -8.77
N PRO A 27 -1.45 -27.69 -8.75
CA PRO A 27 -0.58 -26.56 -8.47
C PRO A 27 -0.61 -25.52 -9.59
N MET A 28 -0.48 -24.25 -9.20
CA MET A 28 -0.35 -23.09 -10.06
C MET A 28 0.83 -22.26 -9.55
N ALA A 29 1.73 -21.85 -10.44
CA ALA A 29 2.86 -21.01 -10.07
C ALA A 29 3.10 -19.94 -11.13
N GLY A 30 3.62 -18.80 -10.71
CA GLY A 30 4.02 -17.74 -11.62
C GLY A 30 4.60 -16.54 -10.88
N THR A 31 5.35 -15.73 -11.61
CA THR A 31 5.71 -14.38 -11.18
C THR A 31 4.66 -13.43 -11.73
N VAL A 32 3.98 -12.71 -10.84
CA VAL A 32 2.98 -11.72 -11.21
C VAL A 32 3.57 -10.33 -11.07
N HIS A 33 3.29 -9.49 -12.06
CA HIS A 33 3.81 -8.15 -12.13
C HIS A 33 2.70 -7.12 -11.91
N VAL A 34 2.71 -6.43 -10.76
CA VAL A 34 1.58 -5.60 -10.28
C VAL A 34 1.83 -4.12 -10.54
N THR A 35 1.05 -3.49 -11.44
CA THR A 35 1.50 -2.21 -12.04
C THR A 35 0.43 -1.17 -12.39
N ARG A 36 -0.83 -1.32 -12.00
CA ARG A 36 -1.88 -0.35 -12.38
C ARG A 36 -3.12 -0.37 -11.50
N TYR A 37 -3.72 0.81 -11.32
CA TYR A 37 -5.05 0.97 -10.74
C TYR A 37 -6.15 0.70 -11.79
N GLN A 38 -7.13 -0.15 -11.49
CA GLN A 38 -8.34 -0.29 -12.32
C GLN A 38 -9.62 -0.22 -11.50
N ALA A 39 -10.67 0.38 -12.08
CA ALA A 39 -11.95 0.59 -11.41
C ALA A 39 -12.73 -0.71 -11.09
N ALA A 40 -12.38 -1.86 -11.70
CA ALA A 40 -13.11 -3.13 -11.51
C ALA A 40 -12.77 -3.88 -10.21
N ALA A 41 -11.77 -3.45 -9.45
CA ALA A 41 -11.29 -4.14 -8.25
C ALA A 41 -12.37 -4.35 -7.15
N PRO A 42 -13.26 -3.38 -6.84
CA PRO A 42 -14.29 -3.59 -5.81
C PRO A 42 -15.31 -4.68 -6.18
N LEU A 43 -15.69 -4.78 -7.45
CA LEU A 43 -16.63 -5.82 -7.91
C LEU A 43 -16.00 -7.22 -7.79
N GLU A 44 -14.75 -7.36 -8.20
CA GLU A 44 -14.06 -8.65 -8.13
C GLU A 44 -13.76 -9.07 -6.67
N ARG A 45 -13.46 -8.10 -5.79
CA ARG A 45 -13.40 -8.31 -4.33
C ARG A 45 -14.67 -8.95 -3.81
N ASP A 46 -15.83 -8.39 -4.16
CA ASP A 46 -17.12 -8.86 -3.64
C ASP A 46 -17.47 -10.25 -4.17
N ARG A 47 -17.08 -10.58 -5.41
CA ARG A 47 -17.19 -11.93 -5.98
C ARG A 47 -16.30 -12.94 -5.25
N LEU A 48 -15.05 -12.58 -4.98
CA LEU A 48 -14.15 -13.43 -4.20
C LEU A 48 -14.72 -13.70 -2.80
N ILE A 49 -15.24 -12.67 -2.13
CA ILE A 49 -15.89 -12.80 -0.82
C ILE A 49 -17.11 -13.72 -0.91
N ALA A 50 -17.94 -13.59 -1.94
CA ALA A 50 -19.09 -14.47 -2.15
C ALA A 50 -18.65 -15.94 -2.31
N ALA A 51 -17.57 -16.20 -3.05
CA ALA A 51 -17.00 -17.54 -3.19
C ALA A 51 -16.50 -18.11 -1.83
N VAL A 52 -15.82 -17.29 -1.02
CA VAL A 52 -15.41 -17.69 0.35
C VAL A 52 -16.62 -18.08 1.18
N LYS A 53 -17.68 -17.24 1.20
CA LYS A 53 -18.90 -17.49 1.96
C LYS A 53 -19.55 -18.81 1.57
N THR A 54 -19.63 -19.09 0.27
CA THR A 54 -20.23 -20.32 -0.24
C THR A 54 -19.47 -21.54 0.24
N VAL A 55 -18.14 -21.56 0.11
CA VAL A 55 -17.32 -22.73 0.50
C VAL A 55 -17.33 -22.95 2.00
N LEU A 56 -17.22 -21.88 2.78
CA LEU A 56 -17.17 -21.96 4.25
C LEU A 56 -18.56 -21.97 4.90
N LYS A 57 -19.63 -21.93 4.09
CA LYS A 57 -21.04 -21.86 4.55
C LYS A 57 -21.29 -20.71 5.53
N ILE A 58 -20.62 -19.58 5.31
CA ILE A 58 -20.72 -18.38 6.14
C ILE A 58 -21.94 -17.57 5.71
N LYS A 59 -22.89 -17.36 6.64
CA LYS A 59 -24.11 -16.59 6.36
C LYS A 59 -23.85 -15.08 6.29
N HIS A 60 -23.03 -14.56 7.20
CA HIS A 60 -22.76 -13.12 7.34
C HIS A 60 -21.26 -12.84 7.26
N THR A 61 -20.89 -11.91 6.37
CA THR A 61 -19.53 -11.37 6.34
C THR A 61 -19.47 -10.24 7.37
N PRO A 62 -18.43 -10.19 8.21
CA PRO A 62 -18.26 -9.08 9.11
C PRO A 62 -18.08 -7.78 8.34
N SER A 63 -18.41 -6.66 8.97
CA SER A 63 -18.20 -5.35 8.36
C SER A 63 -16.70 -5.16 8.12
N LEU A 64 -16.28 -5.26 6.85
CA LEU A 64 -14.88 -5.13 6.40
C LEU A 64 -14.26 -3.79 6.81
N HIS A 65 -15.10 -2.81 7.15
CA HIS A 65 -14.72 -1.47 7.56
C HIS A 65 -14.50 -1.32 9.08
N SER A 66 -15.06 -2.21 9.89
CA SER A 66 -15.06 -2.06 11.37
C SER A 66 -14.52 -3.26 12.15
N ASN A 67 -14.54 -4.48 11.59
CA ASN A 67 -14.32 -5.70 12.38
C ASN A 67 -13.12 -6.49 11.91
N TYR A 68 -12.13 -6.68 12.79
CA TYR A 68 -10.91 -7.45 12.56
C TYR A 68 -11.13 -8.96 12.72
N ASP A 69 -11.81 -9.55 11.75
CA ASP A 69 -12.18 -10.96 11.77
C ASP A 69 -11.37 -11.78 10.77
N TRP A 70 -11.31 -13.08 11.02
CA TRP A 70 -10.59 -14.04 10.20
C TRP A 70 -11.45 -15.24 9.84
N PHE A 71 -10.95 -16.05 8.91
CA PHE A 71 -11.51 -17.33 8.52
C PHE A 71 -10.39 -18.30 8.14
N ALA A 72 -10.67 -19.60 8.16
CA ALA A 72 -9.74 -20.63 7.73
C ALA A 72 -10.48 -21.71 6.97
N PHE A 73 -9.76 -22.45 6.13
CA PHE A 73 -10.28 -23.66 5.50
C PHE A 73 -10.08 -24.86 6.44
N ALA A 74 -10.88 -25.90 6.24
CA ALA A 74 -10.75 -27.11 7.04
C ALA A 74 -9.38 -27.78 6.83
N PRO A 75 -8.85 -28.51 7.83
CA PRO A 75 -7.64 -29.32 7.66
C PRO A 75 -7.74 -30.23 6.43
N GLY A 76 -6.68 -30.26 5.62
CA GLY A 76 -6.64 -31.02 4.36
C GLY A 76 -7.12 -30.26 3.11
N ASP A 77 -7.59 -29.02 3.24
CA ASP A 77 -7.89 -28.19 2.07
C ASP A 77 -6.62 -27.88 1.24
N PRO A 78 -6.67 -27.94 -0.10
CA PRO A 78 -5.52 -27.68 -0.97
C PRO A 78 -4.91 -26.29 -0.85
N ILE A 79 -5.60 -25.30 -0.28
CA ILE A 79 -4.94 -24.00 0.02
C ILE A 79 -3.82 -24.16 1.07
N GLN A 80 -3.80 -25.29 1.78
CA GLN A 80 -2.77 -25.73 2.71
C GLN A 80 -2.42 -24.66 3.76
N THR A 81 -3.45 -24.11 4.40
CA THR A 81 -3.23 -23.16 5.48
C THR A 81 -3.78 -23.75 6.77
N GLY A 82 -2.89 -24.28 7.61
CA GLY A 82 -3.16 -24.29 9.06
C GLY A 82 -3.27 -22.87 9.64
N GLU A 83 -3.12 -21.84 8.79
CA GLU A 83 -3.09 -20.42 9.13
C GLU A 83 -4.41 -19.70 8.77
N PRO A 84 -4.81 -18.70 9.57
CA PRO A 84 -6.01 -17.90 9.30
C PRO A 84 -5.81 -16.87 8.18
N PHE A 85 -6.83 -16.69 7.35
CA PHE A 85 -6.98 -15.56 6.42
C PHE A 85 -7.77 -14.43 7.06
N TYR A 86 -7.37 -13.19 6.82
CA TYR A 86 -8.07 -12.01 7.33
C TYR A 86 -8.93 -11.35 6.25
N TRP A 87 -10.17 -11.00 6.59
CA TRP A 87 -11.08 -10.31 5.69
C TRP A 87 -10.53 -8.95 5.22
N GLN A 88 -9.77 -8.28 6.08
CA GLN A 88 -9.08 -7.02 5.78
C GLN A 88 -8.08 -7.17 4.66
N SER A 89 -7.37 -8.30 4.58
CA SER A 89 -6.34 -8.51 3.57
C SER A 89 -6.94 -8.54 2.16
N ILE A 90 -8.11 -9.20 2.02
CA ILE A 90 -8.90 -9.14 0.78
C ILE A 90 -9.26 -7.69 0.46
N ARG A 91 -9.84 -6.97 1.42
CA ARG A 91 -10.23 -5.57 1.20
C ARG A 91 -9.03 -4.70 0.78
N ARG A 92 -7.88 -4.79 1.45
CA ARG A 92 -6.71 -3.94 1.19
C ARG A 92 -6.04 -4.26 -0.14
N ALA A 93 -5.93 -5.54 -0.52
CA ALA A 93 -5.36 -5.92 -1.81
C ALA A 93 -6.14 -5.29 -2.98
N PHE A 94 -7.48 -5.42 -2.98
CA PHE A 94 -8.35 -4.78 -3.99
C PHE A 94 -8.55 -3.27 -3.78
N GLY A 95 -8.09 -2.75 -2.63
CA GLY A 95 -8.10 -1.33 -2.30
C GLY A 95 -6.83 -0.58 -2.67
N PHE A 96 -5.85 -1.30 -3.23
CA PHE A 96 -4.54 -0.76 -3.60
C PHE A 96 -3.71 -0.28 -2.40
N LYS A 97 -3.93 -0.93 -1.25
CA LYS A 97 -3.29 -0.65 0.04
C LYS A 97 -2.64 -1.89 0.66
N GLY A 98 -2.85 -3.06 0.07
CA GLY A 98 -2.34 -4.32 0.59
C GLY A 98 -0.82 -4.38 0.49
N SER A 99 -0.19 -5.10 1.41
CA SER A 99 1.22 -5.44 1.33
C SER A 99 1.51 -6.56 0.33
N PRO A 100 2.78 -6.82 -0.05
CA PRO A 100 3.14 -7.91 -0.95
C PRO A 100 2.59 -9.28 -0.50
N SER A 101 2.69 -9.61 0.79
CA SER A 101 2.15 -10.87 1.30
C SER A 101 0.62 -10.90 1.31
N GLU A 102 -0.07 -9.77 1.51
CA GLU A 102 -1.54 -9.76 1.41
C GLU A 102 -2.00 -10.00 -0.02
N MET A 103 -1.36 -9.37 -1.01
CA MET A 103 -1.64 -9.63 -2.42
C MET A 103 -1.35 -11.09 -2.76
N HIS A 104 -0.26 -11.67 -2.25
CA HIS A 104 0.07 -13.08 -2.39
C HIS A 104 -1.03 -14.01 -1.84
N GLU A 105 -1.47 -13.78 -0.60
CA GLU A 105 -2.53 -14.59 0.03
C GLU A 105 -3.87 -14.46 -0.68
N VAL A 106 -4.22 -13.26 -1.16
CA VAL A 106 -5.45 -13.04 -1.93
C VAL A 106 -5.37 -13.74 -3.29
N LEU A 107 -4.21 -13.82 -3.94
CA LEU A 107 -4.02 -14.61 -5.16
C LEU A 107 -4.18 -16.11 -4.90
N ARG A 108 -3.60 -16.63 -3.81
CA ARG A 108 -3.78 -18.02 -3.40
C ARG A 108 -5.27 -18.33 -3.20
N LEU A 109 -5.98 -17.44 -2.53
CA LEU A 109 -7.42 -17.56 -2.31
C LEU A 109 -8.22 -17.53 -3.62
N ALA A 110 -7.90 -16.60 -4.53
CA ALA A 110 -8.55 -16.50 -5.84
C ALA A 110 -8.34 -17.76 -6.69
N CYS A 111 -7.11 -18.30 -6.70
CA CYS A 111 -6.80 -19.58 -7.35
C CYS A 111 -7.60 -20.74 -6.75
N ARG A 112 -7.58 -20.88 -5.41
CA ARG A 112 -8.26 -21.98 -4.71
C ARG A 112 -9.77 -22.00 -4.98
N LEU A 113 -10.37 -20.82 -5.05
CA LEU A 113 -11.81 -20.65 -5.23
C LEU A 113 -12.24 -20.67 -6.71
N GLY A 114 -11.30 -20.84 -7.65
CA GLY A 114 -11.60 -20.86 -9.08
C GLY A 114 -12.02 -19.50 -9.64
N ARG A 115 -11.63 -18.39 -8.99
CA ARG A 115 -11.86 -17.04 -9.52
C ARG A 115 -11.01 -16.74 -10.75
N ILE A 116 -9.87 -17.42 -10.91
CA ILE A 116 -8.93 -17.24 -12.02
C ILE A 116 -9.04 -18.41 -12.98
N GLY A 117 -9.14 -18.13 -14.28
CA GLY A 117 -9.16 -19.13 -15.34
C GLY A 117 -10.49 -19.19 -16.09
N THR A 118 -10.72 -20.26 -16.84
CA THR A 118 -11.93 -20.44 -17.64
C THR A 118 -13.00 -21.21 -16.86
N GLY A 119 -14.28 -20.84 -17.03
CA GLY A 119 -15.40 -21.54 -16.41
C GLY A 119 -16.06 -20.76 -15.27
N LYS A 120 -16.41 -21.45 -14.20
CA LYS A 120 -17.12 -20.90 -13.04
C LYS A 120 -16.33 -21.15 -11.77
N ASP A 121 -16.43 -20.22 -10.83
CA ASP A 121 -15.91 -20.39 -9.49
C ASP A 121 -16.75 -21.38 -8.67
N VAL A 122 -16.29 -21.66 -7.46
CA VAL A 122 -16.97 -22.54 -6.49
C VAL A 122 -18.37 -22.07 -6.08
N ALA A 123 -18.73 -20.82 -6.34
CA ALA A 123 -20.08 -20.27 -6.13
C ALA A 123 -20.92 -20.23 -7.43
N GLY A 124 -20.43 -20.83 -8.52
CA GLY A 124 -21.11 -20.88 -9.81
C GLY A 124 -21.07 -19.57 -10.60
N GLN A 125 -20.32 -18.56 -10.16
CA GLN A 125 -20.15 -17.30 -10.88
C GLN A 125 -19.07 -17.43 -11.96
N PRO A 126 -19.18 -16.73 -13.09
CA PRO A 126 -18.13 -16.74 -14.11
C PRO A 126 -16.77 -16.36 -13.52
N ALA A 127 -15.76 -17.19 -13.77
CA ALA A 127 -14.37 -16.89 -13.43
C ALA A 127 -13.87 -15.67 -14.22
N ALA A 128 -12.88 -14.97 -13.67
CA ALA A 128 -12.09 -14.03 -14.44
C ALA A 128 -11.25 -14.81 -15.46
N ALA A 129 -11.70 -14.80 -16.72
CA ALA A 129 -11.12 -15.54 -17.85
C ALA A 129 -9.74 -15.01 -18.26
N MET A 130 -8.76 -15.19 -17.38
CA MET A 130 -7.41 -14.65 -17.50
C MET A 130 -6.42 -15.49 -16.69
N SER A 131 -5.12 -15.27 -16.92
CA SER A 131 -4.06 -15.88 -16.12
C SER A 131 -3.93 -15.21 -14.75
N MET A 132 -3.22 -15.85 -13.81
CA MET A 132 -2.92 -15.26 -12.50
C MET A 132 -2.17 -13.93 -12.62
N ALA A 133 -1.23 -13.82 -13.56
CA ALA A 133 -0.51 -12.57 -13.82
C ALA A 133 -1.43 -11.47 -14.37
N ALA A 134 -2.34 -11.81 -15.29
CA ALA A 134 -3.32 -10.86 -15.80
C ALA A 134 -4.32 -10.44 -14.73
N TYR A 135 -4.73 -11.35 -13.83
CA TYR A 135 -5.58 -11.05 -12.69
C TYR A 135 -4.94 -10.07 -11.73
N ALA A 136 -3.70 -10.33 -11.30
CA ALA A 136 -2.97 -9.44 -10.42
C ALA A 136 -2.77 -8.06 -11.05
N LYS A 137 -2.40 -8.02 -12.33
CA LYS A 137 -2.25 -6.78 -13.12
C LYS A 137 -3.56 -5.99 -13.26
N GLN A 138 -4.69 -6.69 -13.29
CA GLN A 138 -5.99 -6.07 -13.46
C GLN A 138 -6.53 -5.51 -12.14
N PHE A 139 -6.32 -6.21 -11.03
CA PHE A 139 -7.03 -5.93 -9.79
C PHE A 139 -6.16 -5.45 -8.63
N PHE A 140 -4.83 -5.54 -8.74
CA PHE A 140 -3.90 -5.07 -7.71
C PHE A 140 -3.00 -3.95 -8.22
N SER A 141 -2.58 -3.12 -7.27
CA SER A 141 -1.72 -1.95 -7.43
C SER A 141 -1.38 -1.44 -6.04
N LEU A 142 -0.53 -0.42 -5.99
CA LEU A 142 -0.36 0.42 -4.83
C LEU A 142 -0.88 1.82 -5.14
N ASP A 143 -1.20 2.61 -4.11
CA ASP A 143 -1.32 4.06 -4.23
C ASP A 143 -0.22 4.75 -3.41
N CYS A 144 -0.12 6.09 -3.51
CA CYS A 144 0.97 6.81 -2.85
C CYS A 144 1.02 6.58 -1.33
N ASN A 145 -0.11 6.65 -0.63
CA ASN A 145 -0.15 6.39 0.82
C ASN A 145 0.06 4.92 1.16
N GLY A 146 -0.44 4.00 0.32
CA GLY A 146 -0.20 2.57 0.42
C GLY A 146 1.29 2.27 0.39
N PHE A 147 2.00 2.89 -0.55
CA PHE A 147 3.45 2.74 -0.68
C PHE A 147 4.20 3.24 0.56
N VAL A 148 3.97 4.49 0.94
CA VAL A 148 4.72 5.11 2.03
C VAL A 148 4.32 4.52 3.40
N GLY A 149 3.03 4.27 3.60
CA GLY A 149 2.46 3.51 4.72
C GLY A 149 3.16 2.18 4.92
N ASN A 150 3.07 1.34 3.90
CA ASN A 150 3.62 0.00 3.98
C ASN A 150 5.16 0.01 4.09
N TYR A 151 5.89 0.92 3.43
CA TYR A 151 7.35 1.02 3.61
C TYR A 151 7.76 1.34 5.05
N TRP A 152 6.99 2.20 5.72
CA TRP A 152 7.24 2.55 7.12
C TRP A 152 6.59 1.61 8.13
N GLY A 153 5.83 0.62 7.67
CA GLY A 153 5.05 -0.25 8.56
C GLY A 153 3.98 0.52 9.35
N LEU A 154 3.52 1.64 8.81
CA LEU A 154 2.47 2.49 9.38
C LEU A 154 1.17 2.30 8.60
N SER A 155 0.06 2.78 9.15
CA SER A 155 -1.25 2.60 8.51
C SER A 155 -1.29 3.21 7.09
N PRO A 156 -1.42 2.40 6.01
CA PRO A 156 -1.48 2.87 4.62
C PRO A 156 -2.78 3.61 4.27
N GLU A 157 -3.74 3.57 5.19
CA GLU A 157 -5.09 4.14 5.05
C GLU A 157 -5.16 5.58 5.56
N VAL A 158 -4.13 6.04 6.27
CA VAL A 158 -4.11 7.39 6.80
C VAL A 158 -3.76 8.36 5.66
N HIS A 159 -4.62 9.36 5.49
CA HIS A 159 -4.41 10.43 4.52
C HIS A 159 -3.10 11.20 4.81
N GLN A 160 -2.35 11.55 3.77
CA GLN A 160 -1.00 12.11 3.84
C GLN A 160 -0.96 13.44 4.59
N SER A 161 -2.05 14.21 4.56
CA SER A 161 -2.17 15.44 5.34
C SER A 161 -2.04 15.21 6.85
N ASN A 162 -2.49 14.04 7.32
CA ASN A 162 -2.42 13.71 8.73
C ASN A 162 -0.99 13.38 9.11
N TRP A 163 -0.22 12.72 8.23
CA TRP A 163 1.21 12.49 8.46
C TRP A 163 2.00 13.80 8.56
N ALA A 164 1.67 14.78 7.73
CA ALA A 164 2.35 16.07 7.70
C ALA A 164 2.08 16.97 8.92
N VAL A 165 0.88 16.90 9.53
CA VAL A 165 0.46 17.87 10.56
C VAL A 165 -0.40 17.22 11.63
N ILE A 166 0.07 17.23 12.88
CA ILE A 166 -0.82 17.15 14.04
C ILE A 166 -1.33 18.55 14.40
N THR A 167 -2.65 18.68 14.45
CA THR A 167 -3.33 19.71 15.24
C THR A 167 -4.26 18.99 16.19
N SER A 168 -4.69 19.61 17.29
CA SER A 168 -5.74 19.03 18.14
C SER A 168 -7.01 18.71 17.35
N LYS A 169 -7.30 19.45 16.27
CA LYS A 169 -8.38 19.14 15.31
C LYS A 169 -8.04 17.95 14.39
N THR A 170 -6.78 17.75 13.99
CA THR A 170 -6.35 16.62 13.16
C THR A 170 -6.26 15.34 13.98
N GLU A 171 -5.71 15.42 15.20
CA GLU A 171 -5.67 14.34 16.19
C GLU A 171 -7.08 13.93 16.58
N ALA A 172 -7.92 14.87 17.03
CA ALA A 172 -9.32 14.58 17.33
C ALA A 172 -10.07 14.07 16.10
N ARG A 173 -9.70 14.42 14.87
CA ARG A 173 -10.31 13.90 13.64
C ARG A 173 -9.82 12.50 13.28
N VAL A 174 -8.54 12.20 13.44
CA VAL A 174 -8.01 10.84 13.32
C VAL A 174 -8.70 9.95 14.36
N LEU A 175 -8.85 10.42 15.59
CA LEU A 175 -9.52 9.70 16.70
C LEU A 175 -11.07 9.70 16.64
N LYS A 176 -11.70 10.70 16.02
CA LYS A 176 -13.18 10.80 15.86
C LYS A 176 -13.66 10.08 14.60
N ASN A 177 -12.88 10.08 13.52
CA ASN A 177 -13.19 9.31 12.31
C ASN A 177 -12.89 7.81 12.48
N THR A 178 -12.17 7.44 13.55
CA THR A 178 -12.10 6.04 14.02
C THR A 178 -13.27 5.65 14.93
N ALA A 179 -14.15 6.58 15.30
CA ALA A 179 -15.33 6.33 16.14
C ALA A 179 -16.67 6.57 15.42
N GLY A 180 -16.72 7.49 14.45
CA GLY A 180 -17.89 7.79 13.63
C GLY A 180 -17.63 7.46 12.16
N GLY A 181 -18.51 6.67 11.54
CA GLY A 181 -18.42 6.16 10.16
C GLY A 181 -18.50 7.20 9.02
N GLY A 182 -17.98 8.42 9.23
CA GLY A 182 -17.85 9.46 8.22
C GLY A 182 -16.55 9.32 7.42
N TYR A 183 -16.68 8.79 6.20
CA TYR A 183 -15.60 8.47 5.28
C TYR A 183 -14.84 9.71 4.76
N TRP A 184 -13.52 9.64 4.76
CA TRP A 184 -12.72 10.25 3.68
C TRP A 184 -12.12 9.09 2.87
N ASN A 185 -12.61 8.92 1.66
CA ASN A 185 -12.10 8.03 0.61
C ASN A 185 -12.28 6.51 0.77
N GLY A 186 -13.19 6.03 1.63
CA GLY A 186 -13.68 4.63 1.56
C GLY A 186 -12.98 3.58 2.43
N TRP A 187 -12.13 3.98 3.38
CA TRP A 187 -11.31 3.02 4.15
C TRP A 187 -11.51 3.18 5.66
N GLY A 188 -11.93 2.10 6.33
CA GLY A 188 -12.60 2.11 7.64
C GLY A 188 -11.73 1.96 8.91
N MET A 189 -12.37 2.17 10.06
CA MET A 189 -11.83 2.25 11.42
C MET A 189 -10.88 1.12 11.83
N ALA A 190 -11.12 -0.11 11.39
CA ALA A 190 -10.31 -1.27 11.78
C ALA A 190 -8.83 -1.07 11.40
N ALA A 191 -8.55 -0.54 10.20
CA ALA A 191 -7.19 -0.46 9.68
C ALA A 191 -6.32 0.66 10.32
N VAL A 192 -6.95 1.68 10.89
CA VAL A 192 -6.25 2.71 11.70
C VAL A 192 -5.95 2.18 13.10
N LYS A 193 -6.72 1.19 13.60
CA LYS A 193 -6.46 0.56 14.90
C LYS A 193 -5.39 -0.54 14.85
N THR A 194 -5.10 -1.08 13.67
CA THR A 194 -4.19 -2.23 13.50
C THR A 194 -2.75 -1.84 13.20
N LEU A 195 -2.51 -0.61 12.75
CA LEU A 195 -1.17 -0.11 12.45
C LEU A 195 -1.02 1.27 13.09
N ASP A 196 0.15 1.49 13.69
CA ASP A 196 0.46 2.77 14.30
C ASP A 196 0.44 3.89 13.26
N TYR A 197 0.16 5.09 13.75
CA TYR A 197 0.30 6.33 13.03
C TYR A 197 1.29 7.20 13.79
N ILE A 198 2.35 7.62 13.10
CA ILE A 198 3.39 8.49 13.63
C ILE A 198 3.34 9.81 12.87
N PRO A 199 3.05 10.93 13.54
CA PRO A 199 3.19 12.26 12.96
C PRO A 199 4.62 12.48 12.52
N LEU A 200 4.80 13.01 11.32
CA LEU A 200 6.13 13.25 10.81
C LEU A 200 6.66 14.59 11.32
N THR A 201 7.93 14.59 11.70
CA THR A 201 8.65 15.80 12.07
C THR A 201 9.12 16.52 10.81
N PRO A 202 8.75 17.79 10.58
CA PRO A 202 9.28 18.55 9.44
C PRO A 202 10.80 18.71 9.53
N ARG A 203 11.49 18.63 8.39
CA ARG A 203 12.89 19.05 8.32
C ARG A 203 12.96 20.57 8.30
N MET A 204 13.68 21.18 9.23
CA MET A 204 13.72 22.64 9.40
C MET A 204 14.88 23.30 8.67
N ALA A 205 15.91 22.52 8.31
CA ALA A 205 17.03 22.97 7.50
C ALA A 205 17.31 21.95 6.39
N ALA A 206 17.88 22.43 5.28
CA ALA A 206 18.31 21.57 4.20
C ALA A 206 19.20 20.45 4.73
N SER A 207 20.26 20.81 5.48
CA SER A 207 21.29 19.90 6.06
C SER A 207 20.75 18.71 6.86
N GLU A 208 19.46 18.69 7.20
CA GLU A 208 18.80 17.59 7.88
C GLU A 208 18.25 16.51 6.93
N ALA A 209 18.23 16.73 5.62
CA ALA A 209 17.68 15.77 4.65
C ALA A 209 18.45 14.44 4.68
N ARG A 210 17.72 13.33 4.71
CA ARG A 210 18.28 11.96 4.73
C ARG A 210 17.51 11.04 3.77
N SER A 211 18.16 9.94 3.37
CA SER A 211 17.44 8.79 2.80
C SER A 211 16.40 8.27 3.79
N GLY A 212 15.24 7.85 3.27
CA GLY A 212 14.05 7.47 4.03
C GLY A 212 13.11 8.64 4.32
N ASP A 213 13.57 9.89 4.28
CA ASP A 213 12.68 11.03 4.52
C ASP A 213 11.46 11.01 3.60
N VAL A 214 10.35 11.53 4.11
CA VAL A 214 9.06 11.51 3.43
C VAL A 214 8.83 12.87 2.77
N LEU A 215 8.46 12.84 1.49
CA LEU A 215 8.05 14.02 0.74
C LEU A 215 6.53 14.07 0.69
N ILE A 216 5.93 15.17 1.16
CA ILE A 216 4.49 15.38 1.06
C ILE A 216 4.22 16.61 0.20
N VAL A 217 3.39 16.43 -0.81
CA VAL A 217 3.12 17.42 -1.85
C VAL A 217 1.91 18.25 -1.46
N HIS A 218 2.10 19.57 -1.42
CA HIS A 218 1.05 20.55 -1.23
C HIS A 218 0.86 21.36 -2.53
N LYS A 219 -0.28 21.14 -3.19
CA LYS A 219 -0.64 21.73 -4.48
C LYS A 219 -1.46 23.00 -4.27
N ASP A 220 -1.10 24.05 -5.03
CA ASP A 220 -1.78 25.34 -5.08
C ASP A 220 -1.87 26.06 -3.72
N GLY A 221 -1.11 25.63 -2.71
CA GLY A 221 -1.23 26.18 -1.36
C GLY A 221 -2.52 25.80 -0.61
N VAL A 222 -3.33 24.90 -1.18
CA VAL A 222 -4.67 24.57 -0.63
C VAL A 222 -4.86 23.07 -0.37
N SER A 223 -4.21 22.18 -1.12
CA SER A 223 -4.51 20.74 -1.05
C SER A 223 -3.26 19.86 -0.93
N TRP A 224 -3.33 18.87 -0.04
CA TRP A 224 -2.36 17.79 0.03
C TRP A 224 -2.65 16.79 -1.07
N SER A 225 -1.74 16.61 -2.03
CA SER A 225 -2.05 15.89 -3.26
C SER A 225 -1.29 14.58 -3.44
N HIS A 226 -0.16 14.38 -2.75
CA HIS A 226 0.71 13.22 -2.98
C HIS A 226 1.72 13.01 -1.85
N ILE A 227 2.29 11.81 -1.76
CA ILE A 227 3.32 11.42 -0.80
C ILE A 227 4.34 10.47 -1.45
N ALA A 228 5.62 10.62 -1.10
CA ALA A 228 6.74 9.89 -1.70
C ALA A 228 7.88 9.69 -0.69
N LEU A 229 8.90 8.92 -1.07
CA LEU A 229 10.06 8.59 -0.24
C LEU A 229 11.36 9.05 -0.89
N VAL A 230 12.24 9.69 -0.11
CA VAL A 230 13.63 9.94 -0.52
C VAL A 230 14.37 8.61 -0.43
N ASP A 231 14.89 8.13 -1.57
CA ASP A 231 15.64 6.88 -1.64
C ASP A 231 17.14 7.12 -1.44
N HIS A 232 17.69 8.17 -2.05
CA HIS A 232 19.09 8.55 -1.93
C HIS A 232 19.24 10.05 -1.77
N VAL A 233 20.19 10.50 -0.94
CA VAL A 233 20.58 11.90 -0.81
C VAL A 233 22.11 12.02 -0.78
N SER A 234 22.65 12.96 -1.55
CA SER A 234 24.03 13.45 -1.40
C SER A 234 24.06 14.97 -1.42
N TRP A 235 24.97 15.54 -0.64
CA TRP A 235 25.11 16.99 -0.48
C TRP A 235 25.97 17.56 -1.60
N VAL A 236 25.48 18.60 -2.28
CA VAL A 236 26.23 19.37 -3.28
C VAL A 236 26.73 20.66 -2.65
N ASP A 237 25.88 21.34 -1.88
CA ASP A 237 26.19 22.55 -1.11
C ASP A 237 25.24 22.65 0.10
N LYS A 238 25.39 23.65 0.96
CA LYS A 238 24.63 23.87 2.21
C LYS A 238 23.11 23.72 2.05
N ASP A 239 22.55 24.20 0.95
CA ASP A 239 21.11 24.15 0.67
C ASP A 239 20.74 23.38 -0.60
N GLN A 240 21.71 22.65 -1.19
CA GLN A 240 21.53 21.94 -2.43
C GLN A 240 21.89 20.46 -2.28
N VAL A 241 20.95 19.60 -2.65
CA VAL A 241 21.11 18.14 -2.62
C VAL A 241 20.99 17.57 -4.02
N ASN A 242 21.77 16.54 -4.32
CA ASN A 242 21.49 15.62 -5.41
C ASN A 242 20.81 14.39 -4.79
N TRP A 243 19.59 14.10 -5.23
CA TRP A 243 18.80 13.05 -4.60
C TRP A 243 17.99 12.23 -5.60
N ARG A 244 17.47 11.12 -5.11
CA ARG A 244 16.55 10.25 -5.81
C ARG A 244 15.31 10.02 -4.96
N VAL A 245 14.15 10.06 -5.59
CA VAL A 245 12.85 9.88 -4.95
C VAL A 245 12.15 8.69 -5.57
N VAL A 246 11.43 7.93 -4.75
CA VAL A 246 10.54 6.86 -5.18
C VAL A 246 9.11 7.26 -4.85
N GLU A 247 8.23 7.18 -5.83
CA GLU A 247 6.83 7.59 -5.71
C GLU A 247 5.89 6.67 -6.49
N TYR A 248 4.62 6.66 -6.10
CA TYR A 248 3.60 5.81 -6.72
C TYR A 248 2.34 6.61 -7.05
N GLY A 249 1.76 6.44 -8.24
CA GLY A 249 0.51 7.09 -8.63
C GLY A 249 0.64 8.27 -9.61
N GLU A 250 1.84 8.60 -10.09
CA GLU A 250 2.05 9.54 -11.21
C GLU A 250 2.42 8.79 -12.50
N GLY A 251 1.46 8.01 -13.06
CA GLY A 251 1.60 7.31 -14.34
C GLY A 251 2.52 6.08 -14.30
N THR A 252 2.09 4.98 -14.93
CA THR A 252 2.85 3.71 -14.93
C THR A 252 3.04 3.18 -16.35
N SER A 253 4.25 2.66 -16.63
CA SER A 253 4.60 2.04 -17.90
C SER A 253 5.39 0.76 -17.66
N GLU A 254 4.86 -0.35 -18.17
CA GLU A 254 5.49 -1.66 -18.00
C GLU A 254 6.81 -1.84 -18.71
N LYS A 255 6.99 -1.10 -19.80
CA LYS A 255 8.17 -1.21 -20.63
C LYS A 255 9.41 -0.56 -20.02
N SER A 256 9.26 0.19 -18.92
CA SER A 256 10.36 0.92 -18.30
C SER A 256 10.67 0.52 -16.86
N PHE A 257 10.03 -0.54 -16.33
CA PHE A 257 10.34 -1.02 -14.98
C PHE A 257 11.79 -1.47 -14.85
N ASN A 258 12.40 -1.17 -13.70
CA ASN A 258 13.82 -1.42 -13.42
C ASN A 258 14.81 -0.73 -14.38
N THR A 259 14.33 0.20 -15.21
CA THR A 259 15.19 1.03 -16.06
C THR A 259 15.32 2.43 -15.47
N ALA A 260 16.21 3.26 -16.03
CA ALA A 260 16.28 4.68 -15.70
C ALA A 260 15.00 5.46 -16.05
N ALA A 261 14.12 4.90 -16.88
CA ALA A 261 12.82 5.47 -17.26
C ALA A 261 11.67 4.90 -16.40
N ASP A 262 11.97 4.17 -15.33
CA ASP A 262 10.96 3.71 -14.38
C ASP A 262 10.33 4.94 -13.71
N ASN A 263 9.05 5.20 -14.00
CA ASN A 263 8.38 6.40 -13.52
C ASN A 263 8.15 6.38 -11.99
N HIS A 264 8.33 5.23 -11.33
CA HIS A 264 8.27 5.14 -9.87
C HIS A 264 9.58 5.53 -9.21
N ILE A 265 10.72 5.21 -9.82
CA ILE A 265 12.05 5.53 -9.32
C ILE A 265 12.60 6.68 -10.14
N LYS A 266 12.44 7.91 -9.64
CA LYS A 266 12.84 9.10 -10.41
C LYS A 266 14.35 9.10 -10.68
N PRO A 267 14.80 9.69 -11.79
CA PRO A 267 16.22 9.94 -11.99
C PRO A 267 16.78 10.83 -10.87
N PHE A 268 18.10 10.78 -10.69
CA PHE A 268 18.77 11.72 -9.80
C PHE A 268 18.51 13.16 -10.26
N ARG A 269 18.22 14.04 -9.30
CA ARG A 269 18.02 15.47 -9.56
C ARG A 269 18.74 16.29 -8.49
N THR A 270 19.43 17.32 -8.96
CA THR A 270 19.95 18.37 -8.08
C THR A 270 18.84 19.36 -7.78
N ILE A 271 18.49 19.51 -6.51
CA ILE A 271 17.41 20.38 -6.03
C ILE A 271 17.93 21.30 -4.94
N LYS A 272 17.49 22.56 -4.97
CA LYS A 272 17.68 23.49 -3.87
C LYS A 272 16.55 23.35 -2.85
N LEU A 273 16.88 22.99 -1.62
CA LEU A 273 15.93 22.92 -0.51
C LEU A 273 15.80 24.29 0.14
N VAL A 274 14.58 24.81 0.16
CA VAL A 274 14.26 26.15 0.66
C VAL A 274 13.15 26.07 1.70
N GLN A 275 13.06 27.09 2.55
CA GLN A 275 11.92 27.25 3.44
C GLN A 275 10.62 27.32 2.63
N GLY A 276 9.66 26.47 2.97
CA GLY A 276 8.38 26.47 2.28
C GLY A 276 7.46 27.64 2.66
N PRO A 277 6.40 27.89 1.86
CA PRO A 277 5.43 28.95 2.10
C PRO A 277 4.80 28.90 3.50
N ASN A 278 4.52 27.70 4.01
CA ASN A 278 4.16 27.51 5.41
C ASN A 278 5.42 27.16 6.20
N LYS A 279 5.95 28.16 6.93
CA LYS A 279 7.21 28.03 7.67
C LYS A 279 7.20 26.91 8.72
N LYS A 280 6.02 26.55 9.25
CA LYS A 280 5.87 25.47 10.26
C LYS A 280 6.10 24.08 9.67
N LEU A 281 6.02 23.94 8.36
CA LEU A 281 6.26 22.69 7.64
C LEU A 281 7.70 22.57 7.15
N GLY A 282 8.57 23.50 7.55
CA GLY A 282 10.00 23.41 7.28
C GLY A 282 10.37 23.60 5.81
N VAL A 283 11.41 22.88 5.39
CA VAL A 283 12.01 23.00 4.07
C VAL A 283 11.44 22.02 3.07
N GLY A 284 11.68 22.29 1.80
CA GLY A 284 11.26 21.46 0.68
C GLY A 284 11.68 22.11 -0.62
N TYR A 285 10.97 21.80 -1.70
CA TYR A 285 11.25 22.42 -3.00
C TYR A 285 9.98 22.67 -3.81
N LYS A 286 10.07 23.65 -4.71
CA LYS A 286 9.01 24.01 -5.64
C LYS A 286 9.12 23.15 -6.90
N ASP A 287 7.98 22.67 -7.38
CA ASP A 287 7.84 21.87 -8.60
C ASP A 287 6.56 22.34 -9.33
N GLY A 288 6.71 23.30 -10.25
CA GLY A 288 5.57 23.98 -10.87
C GLY A 288 4.69 24.71 -9.84
N ASN A 289 3.40 24.35 -9.79
CA ASN A 289 2.41 24.86 -8.81
C ASN A 289 2.36 24.04 -7.51
N LYS A 290 3.27 23.08 -7.33
CA LYS A 290 3.38 22.25 -6.14
C LYS A 290 4.55 22.72 -5.28
N PHE A 291 4.41 22.60 -3.96
CA PHE A 291 5.53 22.61 -3.03
C PHE A 291 5.63 21.24 -2.34
N LYS A 292 6.80 20.64 -2.37
CA LYS A 292 7.06 19.31 -1.83
C LYS A 292 7.85 19.47 -0.52
N TYR A 293 7.15 19.38 0.61
CA TYR A 293 7.73 19.52 1.94
C TYR A 293 8.43 18.23 2.36
N LEU A 294 9.57 18.38 3.03
CA LEU A 294 10.39 17.28 3.50
C LEU A 294 10.15 17.04 4.99
N PHE A 295 9.88 15.80 5.33
CA PHE A 295 9.69 15.35 6.71
C PHE A 295 10.67 14.24 7.03
N ALA A 296 11.14 14.21 8.27
CA ALA A 296 11.98 13.15 8.78
C ALA A 296 11.28 11.80 8.62
N ALA A 297 12.07 10.78 8.28
CA ALA A 297 11.68 9.38 8.48
C ALA A 297 11.04 9.20 9.88
N PRO A 298 9.85 8.59 9.98
CA PRO A 298 9.25 8.30 11.27
C PRO A 298 10.12 7.31 12.05
N ASP A 299 10.15 7.43 13.37
CA ASP A 299 10.81 6.47 14.26
C ASP A 299 9.96 5.19 14.44
N SER A 300 9.58 4.60 13.31
CA SER A 300 8.85 3.34 13.27
C SER A 300 9.82 2.19 13.55
N GLN A 301 9.54 1.45 14.61
CA GLN A 301 10.27 0.23 14.94
C GLN A 301 9.93 -0.94 13.99
N PHE A 302 8.93 -0.78 13.11
CA PHE A 302 8.49 -1.84 12.23
C PHE A 302 9.26 -1.82 10.91
N PRO A 303 9.76 -2.97 10.44
CA PRO A 303 10.29 -3.08 9.08
C PRO A 303 9.18 -2.76 8.05
N PRO A 304 9.55 -2.53 6.77
CA PRO A 304 8.58 -2.45 5.69
C PRO A 304 7.58 -3.61 5.78
N ALA A 305 6.30 -3.28 5.64
CA ALA A 305 5.22 -4.23 5.76
C ALA A 305 5.37 -5.30 4.69
N THR A 306 5.73 -6.49 5.13
CA THR A 306 5.55 -7.73 4.38
C THR A 306 4.09 -8.15 4.47
N ILE A 307 3.48 -7.99 5.66
CA ILE A 307 2.06 -8.18 5.97
C ILE A 307 1.47 -6.83 6.42
N GLY A 308 0.31 -6.43 5.91
CA GLY A 308 -0.46 -5.26 6.39
C GLY A 308 -1.04 -5.50 7.80
N ARG A 309 -0.14 -5.59 8.78
CA ARG A 309 -0.31 -6.31 10.05
C ARG A 309 -1.70 -6.15 10.64
N CYS A 310 -2.39 -7.28 10.73
CA CYS A 310 -2.57 -7.86 12.05
C CYS A 310 -2.45 -9.38 11.96
N GLY A 311 -2.13 -9.99 13.10
CA GLY A 311 -1.73 -11.40 13.24
C GLY A 311 -0.33 -11.59 13.81
N VAL A 312 -0.01 -10.94 14.94
CA VAL A 312 1.06 -11.41 15.84
C VAL A 312 0.52 -12.73 16.42
N ALA A 313 1.22 -13.87 16.40
CA ALA A 313 2.51 -14.07 17.03
C ALA A 313 3.70 -13.66 16.15
N ALA A 314 4.34 -12.56 16.55
CA ALA A 314 5.73 -12.34 16.26
C ALA A 314 6.51 -13.39 17.05
N ILE A 315 7.30 -14.21 16.35
CA ILE A 315 8.65 -14.55 16.79
C ILE A 315 9.53 -14.50 15.56
#